data_AF-A0A453PTN3-F1
#
_entry.id   AF-A0A453PTN3-F1
#
_cell.length_a   1.000
_cell.length_b   1.000
_cell.length_c   1.000
_cell.angle_alpha   90.00
_cell.angle_beta   90.00
_cell.angle_gamma   90.00
#
_symmetry.space_group_name_H-M   'P 1'
#
loop_
_entity.id
_entity.type
_entity.pdbx_description
1 polymer ?
#
loop_
_entity_poly.entity_id
_entity_poly.type
_entity_poly.pdbx_seq_one_letter_code
_entity_poly.pdbx_strand_id
1 'polypeptide(L)' 'MDLILIYPPYMIALACIYIASVLKDKDTTSWFEELRVDMNIVKNISMEILDFYDTYKIDPQRGLQEDKIIPVMNKLPSKA' A
#
# COMPACT_ATOMS: atom_id res chain seq x y z
N MET A 1 1.63 -5.26 6.78
CA MET A 1 0.93 -4.06 6.28
C MET A 1 -0.21 -3.81 7.25
N ASP A 2 0.05 -2.99 8.25
CA ASP A 2 -0.88 -2.74 9.37
C ASP A 2 -1.63 -1.42 9.17
N LEU A 3 -1.58 -0.88 7.94
CA LEU A 3 -2.18 0.40 7.56
C LEU A 3 -3.65 0.51 7.99
N ILE A 4 -4.44 -0.56 7.81
CA ILE A 4 -5.85 -0.59 8.19
C ILE A 4 -6.09 -0.54 9.71
N LEU A 5 -5.07 -0.85 10.51
CA LEU A 5 -5.10 -0.81 11.97
C LEU A 5 -4.57 0.52 12.52
N ILE A 6 -3.76 1.25 11.74
CA ILE A 6 -3.07 2.47 12.15
C ILE A 6 -3.78 3.73 11.64
N TYR A 7 -4.31 3.67 10.42
CA TYR A 7 -4.84 4.85 9.73
C TYR A 7 -6.34 4.74 9.45
N PRO A 8 -7.08 5.87 9.54
CA PRO A 8 -8.47 5.92 9.10
C PRO A 8 -8.62 5.55 7.61
N PRO A 9 -9.72 4.90 7.19
CA PRO A 9 -9.90 4.45 5.81
C PRO A 9 -9.76 5.56 4.75
N TYR A 10 -10.20 6.77 5.05
CA TYR A 10 -10.10 7.90 4.11
C TYR A 10 -8.65 8.33 3.84
N MET A 11 -7.76 8.23 4.83
CA MET A 11 -6.34 8.55 4.66
C MET A 11 -5.66 7.55 3.72
N ILE A 12 -6.02 6.28 3.84
CA ILE A 12 -5.54 5.21 2.94
C ILE A 12 -6.07 5.47 1.52
N ALA A 13 -7.34 5.83 1.37
CA ALA A 13 -7.91 6.17 0.07
C ALA A 13 -7.19 7.37 -0.57
N LEU A 14 -6.86 8.41 0.19
CA LEU A 14 -6.11 9.57 -0.29
C LEU A 14 -4.69 9.20 -0.74
N ALA A 15 -4.00 8.33 -0.01
CA ALA A 15 -2.70 7.81 -0.41
C ALA A 15 -2.78 7.01 -1.73
N CYS A 16 -3.83 6.21 -1.92
CA CYS A 16 -4.08 5.50 -3.18
C CYS A 16 -4.35 6.47 -4.34
N ILE A 17 -5.17 7.50 -4.13
CA ILE A 17 -5.45 8.54 -5.13
C ILE A 17 -4.17 9.29 -5.49
N TYR A 18 -3.34 9.63 -4.49
CA TYR A 18 -2.06 10.30 -4.70
C TYR A 18 -1.12 9.46 -5.58
N ILE A 19 -0.93 8.17 -5.26
CA ILE A 19 -0.12 7.25 -6.08
C ILE A 19 -0.66 7.18 -7.51
N ALA A 20 -1.98 7.00 -7.67
CA ALA A 20 -2.59 6.91 -8.99
C ALA A 20 -2.44 8.19 -9.80
N SER A 21 -2.50 9.35 -9.14
CA SER A 21 -2.34 10.66 -9.77
C SER A 21 -0.91 10.85 -10.29
N VAL A 22 0.09 10.48 -9.49
CA VAL A 22 1.51 10.48 -9.92
C VAL A 22 1.73 9.51 -11.08
N LEU A 23 1.19 8.29 -11.00
CA LEU A 23 1.33 7.28 -12.06
C LEU A 23 0.68 7.69 -13.40
N LYS A 24 -0.32 8.57 -13.36
CA LYS A 24 -1.06 9.07 -14.53
C LYS A 24 -0.64 10.47 -14.96
N ASP A 25 0.43 11.02 -14.39
CA ASP A 25 0.89 12.39 -14.63
C ASP A 25 -0.24 13.42 -14.47
N LYS A 26 -1.14 13.20 -13.50
CA LYS A 26 -2.26 14.08 -13.22
C LYS A 26 -1.93 15.01 -12.06
N ASP A 27 -1.89 16.31 -12.35
CA ASP A 27 -1.76 17.32 -11.30
C ASP A 27 -3.03 17.35 -10.43
N THR A 28 -2.83 17.13 -9.14
CA THR A 28 -3.87 17.11 -8.11
C THR A 28 -3.52 18.01 -6.92
N THR A 29 -2.51 18.86 -7.05
CA THR A 29 -1.97 19.69 -5.96
C THR A 29 -3.06 20.57 -5.35
N SER A 30 -3.78 21.33 -6.19
CA SER A 30 -4.88 22.20 -5.74
C SER A 30 -6.00 21.42 -5.04
N TRP A 31 -6.31 20.21 -5.51
CA TRP A 31 -7.37 19.39 -4.91
C TRP A 31 -6.98 18.89 -3.52
N PHE A 32 -5.73 18.46 -3.33
CA PHE A 32 -5.23 18.07 -2.01
C PHE A 32 -5.11 19.25 -1.03
N GLU A 33 -4.75 20.44 -1.50
CA GLU A 33 -4.71 21.66 -0.69
C GLU A 33 -6.09 22.02 -0.13
N GLU A 34 -7.14 21.94 -0.95
CA GLU A 34 -8.53 22.21 -0.54
C GLU A 34 -9.03 21.26 0.56
N LEU A 35 -8.56 20.00 0.55
CA LEU A 35 -8.93 18.99 1.53
C LEU A 35 -8.30 19.22 2.92
N ARG A 36 -7.29 20.11 3.02
CA ARG A 36 -6.55 20.41 4.25
C ARG A 36 -6.01 19.16 4.95
N VAL A 37 -5.56 18.19 4.17
CA VAL A 37 -5.01 16.94 4.70
C VAL A 37 -3.52 17.10 5.01
N ASP A 38 -3.02 16.39 6.02
CA ASP A 38 -1.59 16.33 6.28
C ASP A 38 -0.90 15.46 5.22
N MET A 39 -0.20 16.11 4.29
CA MET A 39 0.52 15.44 3.22
C MET A 39 1.69 14.58 3.70
N ASN A 40 2.21 14.79 4.91
CA ASN A 40 3.22 13.89 5.46
C ASN A 40 2.63 12.51 5.77
N ILE A 41 1.40 12.47 6.30
CA ILE A 41 0.69 11.22 6.57
C ILE A 41 0.38 10.51 5.25
N VAL A 42 -0.16 11.23 4.27
CA VAL A 42 -0.46 10.69 2.93
C VAL A 42 0.80 10.09 2.31
N LYS A 43 1.92 10.83 2.34
CA LYS A 43 3.21 10.36 1.83
C LYS A 43 3.69 9.10 2.55
N ASN A 44 3.62 9.03 3.87
CA ASN A 44 4.07 7.86 4.63
C ASN A 44 3.27 6.61 4.25
N ILE A 45 1.94 6.72 4.18
CA ILE A 45 1.07 5.62 3.74
C ILE A 45 1.40 5.22 2.30
N SER A 46 1.62 6.20 1.41
CA SER A 46 1.99 5.91 0.02
C SER A 46 3.31 5.14 -0.09
N MET A 47 4.31 5.49 0.72
CA MET A 47 5.60 4.78 0.73
C MET A 47 5.44 3.34 1.22
N GLU A 48 4.63 3.08 2.25
CA GLU A 48 4.35 1.71 2.70
C GLU A 48 3.62 0.87 1.62
N ILE A 49 2.70 1.49 0.87
CA ILE A 49 2.01 0.82 -0.24
C ILE A 49 3.01 0.50 -1.37
N LEU A 50 3.90 1.43 -1.72
CA LEU A 50 4.92 1.20 -2.76
C LEU A 50 5.92 0.13 -2.35
N ASP A 51 6.39 0.14 -1.09
CA ASP A 51 7.28 -0.88 -0.54
C ASP A 51 6.65 -2.29 -0.59
N PHE A 52 5.34 -2.38 -0.39
CA PHE A 52 4.60 -3.63 -0.58
C PHE A 52 4.67 -4.14 -2.03
N TYR A 53 4.48 -3.27 -3.03
CA TYR A 53 4.60 -3.66 -4.44
C TYR A 53 6.02 -4.09 -4.80
N ASP A 54 7.04 -3.41 -4.29
CA ASP A 54 8.45 -3.74 -4.52
C ASP A 54 8.87 -5.05 -3.84
N THR A 55 8.45 -5.25 -2.59
CA THR A 55 8.80 -6.43 -1.79
C THR A 55 8.22 -7.71 -2.39
N TYR A 56 6.95 -7.68 -2.76
CA TYR A 56 6.26 -8.89 -3.22
C TYR A 56 6.35 -9.09 -4.74
N LYS A 57 6.80 -8.09 -5.51
CA LYS A 57 6.90 -8.11 -6.98
C LYS A 57 5.72 -8.85 -7.60
N ILE A 58 4.52 -8.49 -7.15
CA ILE A 58 3.30 -9.24 -7.47
C ILE A 58 3.13 -9.16 -8.98
N ASP A 59 3.29 -10.30 -9.66
CA ASP A 59 3.05 -10.41 -11.08
C ASP A 59 1.53 -10.23 -11.28
N PRO A 60 1.09 -9.22 -12.04
CA PRO A 60 -0.33 -9.00 -12.29
C PRO A 60 -1.05 -10.21 -12.91
N GLN A 61 -0.33 -11.12 -13.59
CA GLN A 61 -0.87 -12.32 -14.23
C GLN A 61 -0.76 -13.57 -13.36
N ARG A 62 0.21 -13.64 -12.45
CA ARG A 62 0.54 -14.88 -11.70
C ARG A 62 0.29 -14.78 -10.20
N GLY A 63 -0.03 -13.59 -9.68
CA GLY A 63 -0.24 -13.38 -8.26
C GLY A 63 1.02 -13.64 -7.43
N LEU A 64 0.84 -14.01 -6.16
CA LEU A 64 1.95 -14.36 -5.28
C LEU A 64 2.56 -15.71 -5.68
N GLN A 65 3.88 -15.81 -5.65
CA GLN A 65 4.59 -17.05 -5.98
C GLN A 65 4.32 -18.11 -4.90
N GLU A 66 3.48 -19.11 -5.21
CA GLU A 66 3.09 -20.20 -4.31
C GLU A 66 4.30 -20.96 -3.74
N ASP A 67 5.37 -21.08 -4.52
CA ASP A 67 6.66 -21.69 -4.12
C ASP A 67 7.28 -21.04 -2.88
N LYS A 68 6.97 -19.76 -2.62
CA LYS A 68 7.44 -19.04 -1.41
C LYS A 68 6.50 -19.20 -0.23
N ILE A 69 5.23 -19.55 -0.47
CA ILE A 69 4.19 -19.60 0.56
C ILE A 69 4.29 -20.91 1.34
N ILE A 70 4.42 -22.05 0.65
CA ILE A 70 4.44 -23.39 1.27
C ILE A 70 5.58 -23.54 2.31
N PRO A 71 6.83 -23.13 2.03
CA PRO A 71 7.92 -23.23 3.01
C PRO A 71 7.72 -22.36 4.25
N VAL A 72 7.05 -21.21 4.11
CA VAL A 72 6.74 -20.31 5.24
C VAL A 72 5.62 -20.88 6.08
N MET A 73 4.59 -21.46 5.44
CA MET A 73 3.47 -22.10 6.13
C MET A 73 3.94 -23.28 7.00
N ASN A 74 4.90 -24.06 6.52
CA ASN A 74 5.49 -25.18 7.27
C ASN A 74 6.35 -24.75 8.47
N LYS A 75 6.74 -23.47 8.56
CA LYS A 75 7.46 -22.90 9.71
C LYS A 75 6.53 -22.38 10.80
N LEU A 76 5.22 -22.32 10.54
CA LEU A 76 4.26 -21.89 11.56
C LEU A 76 4.22 -22.95 12.67
N PRO A 77 4.22 -22.53 13.96
CA PRO A 77 4.08 -23.47 15.05
C PRO A 77 2.75 -24.20 14.92
N SER A 78 2.81 -25.54 14.96
CA SER A 78 1.62 -26.38 15.06
C SER A 78 0.81 -25.94 16.27
N LYS A 79 -0.48 -25.66 16.09
CA LYS A 79 -1.40 -25.33 17.21
C LYS A 79 -1.21 -26.37 18.32
N ALA A 80 -0.86 -25.87 19.51
CA ALA A 80 -0.81 -26.66 20.74
C ALA A 80 -2.22 -27.11 21.16
#